data_AF-A0A7H2PTE5-F1
#
_entry.id   AF-A0A7H2PTE5-F1
#
_cell.length_a   1.000
_cell.length_b   1.000
_cell.length_c   1.000
_cell.angle_alpha   90.00
_cell.angle_beta   90.00
_cell.angle_gamma   90.00
#
_symmetry.space_group_name_H-M   'P 1'
#
loop_
_entity.id
_entity.type
_entity.pdbx_description
1 polymer ?
#
loop_
_entity_poly.entity_id
_entity_poly.type
_entity_poly.pdbx_seq_one_letter_code
_entity_poly.pdbx_strand_id
1 'polypeptide(L)'
;MKKIILLVAAVAFSAFVHASSELEDKQNALNMVKQYSGLVSCMSSFEKDPENGRPTTIKDVTTVNYDKKSNEYVFFVLWVGDMGCSGGSGTMSSFVTEVAKHGGDWMPYTIQTDFAFGQDVGINYGYIESIKKITANKFEVISWDHADSKYGGVDGGSNFPANKFKYTLERERFEPWKVTHQALLEQRK
;
A
#
# COMPACT_ATOMS: atom_id res chain seq x y z
N MET A 1 -37.50 14.89 60.66
CA MET A 1 -37.41 15.59 59.37
C MET A 1 -35.95 15.93 59.07
N LYS A 2 -35.26 15.12 58.26
CA LYS A 2 -33.95 15.45 57.69
C LYS A 2 -33.96 14.96 56.24
N LYS A 3 -33.78 15.90 55.32
CA LYS A 3 -33.87 15.75 53.87
C LYS A 3 -32.72 14.85 53.38
N ILE A 4 -33.04 13.72 52.77
CA ILE A 4 -32.08 12.95 51.98
C ILE A 4 -32.12 13.56 50.58
N ILE A 5 -31.09 14.32 50.22
CA ILE A 5 -30.90 14.84 48.88
C ILE A 5 -30.21 13.73 48.08
N LEU A 6 -30.97 13.05 47.22
CA LEU A 6 -30.44 12.15 46.20
C LEU A 6 -29.86 13.02 45.08
N LEU A 7 -28.53 13.17 45.08
CA LEU A 7 -27.79 13.68 43.92
C LEU A 7 -27.67 12.53 42.91
N VAL A 8 -28.56 12.50 41.92
CA VAL A 8 -28.36 11.68 40.72
C VAL A 8 -27.35 12.42 39.85
N ALA A 9 -26.09 12.03 39.94
CA ALA A 9 -25.07 12.45 39.00
C ALA A 9 -25.35 11.75 37.66
N ALA A 10 -26.05 12.44 36.77
CA ALA A 10 -26.13 12.06 35.36
C ALA A 10 -24.73 12.21 34.77
N VAL A 11 -23.97 11.10 34.77
CA VAL A 11 -22.77 10.99 33.94
C VAL A 11 -23.26 10.94 32.50
N ALA A 12 -23.36 12.12 31.89
CA ALA A 12 -23.44 12.25 30.46
C ALA A 12 -22.12 11.67 29.91
N PHE A 13 -22.13 10.38 29.58
CA PHE A 13 -21.23 9.84 28.58
C PHE A 13 -21.63 10.47 27.26
N SER A 14 -21.21 11.71 27.04
CA SER A 14 -21.06 12.24 25.70
C SER A 14 -20.05 11.33 25.01
N ALA A 15 -20.55 10.37 24.23
CA ALA A 15 -19.77 9.67 23.23
C ALA A 15 -19.14 10.74 22.35
N PHE A 16 -17.87 11.07 22.61
CA PHE A 16 -17.05 11.79 21.68
C PHE A 16 -16.91 10.87 20.47
N VAL A 17 -17.78 11.08 19.47
CA VAL A 17 -17.53 10.58 18.12
C VAL A 17 -16.32 11.37 17.63
N HIS A 18 -15.12 10.91 18.00
CA HIS A 18 -13.90 11.41 17.39
C HIS A 18 -13.93 10.92 15.94
N ALA A 19 -14.37 11.80 15.04
CA ALA A 19 -14.22 11.55 13.61
C ALA A 19 -12.73 11.38 13.35
N SER A 20 -12.30 10.17 12.95
CA SER A 20 -10.88 9.91 12.67
C SER A 20 -10.38 10.85 11.58
N SER A 21 -9.12 11.22 11.70
CA SER A 21 -8.41 11.95 10.65
C SER A 21 -7.88 10.98 9.59
N GLU A 22 -7.72 11.45 8.36
CA GLU A 22 -7.11 10.64 7.29
C GLU A 22 -5.71 10.15 7.69
N LEU A 23 -4.97 10.94 8.49
CA LEU A 23 -3.66 10.55 8.99
C LEU A 23 -3.72 9.36 9.95
N GLU A 24 -4.71 9.34 10.86
CA GLU A 24 -4.93 8.21 11.77
C GLU A 24 -5.35 6.96 10.98
N ASP A 25 -6.22 7.12 9.97
CA ASP A 25 -6.65 6.02 9.11
C ASP A 25 -5.49 5.46 8.27
N LYS A 26 -4.58 6.31 7.77
CA LYS A 26 -3.34 5.87 7.14
C LYS A 26 -2.44 5.11 8.11
N GLN A 27 -2.32 5.59 9.35
CA GLN A 27 -1.50 4.92 10.36
C GLN A 27 -2.08 3.55 10.70
N ASN A 28 -3.40 3.42 10.74
CA ASN A 28 -4.08 2.14 10.91
C ASN A 28 -3.80 1.20 9.73
N ALA A 29 -3.92 1.67 8.49
CA ALA A 29 -3.59 0.88 7.30
C ALA A 29 -2.12 0.40 7.31
N LEU A 30 -1.18 1.29 7.63
CA LEU A 30 0.25 0.94 7.78
C LEU A 30 0.46 -0.17 8.83
N ASN A 31 -0.15 -0.02 10.00
CA ASN A 31 -0.02 -0.97 11.10
C ASN A 31 -0.63 -2.33 10.76
N MET A 32 -1.76 -2.35 10.05
CA MET A 32 -2.37 -3.59 9.57
C MET A 32 -1.47 -4.32 8.59
N VAL A 33 -0.93 -3.62 7.59
CA VAL A 33 -0.01 -4.23 6.62
C VAL A 33 1.27 -4.71 7.30
N LYS A 34 1.79 -3.97 8.28
CA LYS A 34 2.92 -4.41 9.10
C LYS A 34 2.64 -5.71 9.88
N GLN A 35 1.45 -5.83 10.47
CA GLN A 35 1.07 -7.06 11.18
C GLN A 35 0.88 -8.22 10.21
N TYR A 36 0.24 -7.96 9.07
CA TYR A 36 0.03 -8.93 8.01
C TYR A 36 1.36 -9.43 7.42
N SER A 37 2.30 -8.54 7.12
CA SER A 37 3.60 -8.91 6.57
C SER A 37 4.35 -9.86 7.50
N GLY A 38 4.25 -9.66 8.82
CA GLY A 38 4.83 -10.56 9.82
C GLY A 38 4.19 -11.96 9.89
N LEU A 39 3.05 -12.17 9.23
CA LEU A 39 2.39 -13.48 9.11
C LEU A 39 2.70 -14.19 7.80
N VAL A 40 2.97 -13.44 6.73
CA VAL A 40 3.04 -13.99 5.37
C VAL A 40 4.43 -13.89 4.74
N SER A 41 5.34 -13.11 5.32
CA SER A 41 6.66 -12.85 4.74
C SER A 41 7.75 -12.85 5.78
N CYS A 42 8.98 -13.05 5.30
CA CYS A 42 10.21 -12.79 6.04
C CYS A 42 10.92 -11.57 5.46
N MET A 43 11.90 -11.04 6.20
CA MET A 43 12.76 -9.93 5.75
C MET A 43 11.95 -8.73 5.24
N SER A 44 10.81 -8.47 5.87
CA SER A 44 9.90 -7.44 5.39
C SER A 44 10.48 -6.05 5.65
N SER A 45 10.12 -5.09 4.80
CA SER A 45 10.58 -3.70 4.91
C SER A 45 10.10 -3.00 6.19
N PHE A 46 9.28 -3.64 7.02
CA PHE A 46 8.87 -3.17 8.35
C PHE A 46 9.81 -3.60 9.48
N GLU A 47 10.68 -4.58 9.22
CA GLU A 47 11.65 -5.08 10.18
C GLU A 47 12.85 -4.15 10.27
N LYS A 48 13.44 -4.11 11.48
CA LYS A 48 14.68 -3.37 11.73
C LYS A 48 15.87 -4.24 11.33
N ASP A 49 16.05 -4.39 10.03
CA ASP A 49 17.18 -5.10 9.44
C ASP A 49 18.19 -4.07 8.90
N PRO A 50 19.49 -4.16 9.26
CA PRO A 50 20.53 -3.33 8.65
C PRO A 50 20.62 -3.44 7.11
N GLU A 51 20.20 -4.57 6.54
CA GLU A 51 20.16 -4.81 5.09
C GLU A 51 18.91 -4.20 4.43
N ASN A 52 17.91 -3.81 5.22
CA ASN A 52 16.72 -3.12 4.73
C ASN A 52 17.05 -1.65 4.41
N GLY A 53 17.53 -1.42 3.18
CA GLY A 53 17.93 -0.09 2.70
C GLY A 53 16.77 0.91 2.56
N ARG A 54 15.51 0.48 2.65
CA ARG A 54 14.32 1.35 2.49
C ARG A 54 13.16 0.86 3.37
N PRO A 55 13.13 1.24 4.66
CA PRO A 55 12.04 0.84 5.54
C PRO A 55 10.70 1.43 5.08
N THR A 56 9.62 0.63 5.16
CA THR A 56 8.27 1.11 4.86
C THR A 56 7.77 2.00 5.99
N THR A 57 7.29 3.18 5.62
CA THR A 57 6.80 4.21 6.55
C THR A 57 5.43 4.72 6.13
N ILE A 58 4.89 5.66 6.90
CA ILE A 58 3.63 6.35 6.55
C ILE A 58 3.68 7.05 5.17
N LYS A 59 4.88 7.38 4.66
CA LYS A 59 5.05 7.98 3.32
C LYS A 59 4.73 7.01 2.19
N ASP A 60 4.79 5.72 2.46
CA ASP A 60 4.48 4.65 1.51
C ASP A 60 2.98 4.29 1.53
N VAL A 61 2.18 4.99 2.34
CA VAL A 61 0.72 4.85 2.38
C VAL A 61 0.07 5.93 1.50
N THR A 62 -0.57 5.47 0.43
CA THR A 62 -1.26 6.33 -0.53
C THR A 62 -2.77 6.22 -0.37
N THR A 63 -3.44 7.33 -0.09
CA THR A 63 -4.91 7.40 -0.07
C THR A 63 -5.48 7.33 -1.48
N VAL A 64 -6.21 6.28 -1.81
CA VAL A 64 -6.87 6.09 -3.11
C VAL A 64 -8.25 6.74 -3.09
N ASN A 65 -9.06 6.39 -2.09
CA ASN A 65 -10.36 6.99 -1.82
C ASN A 65 -10.50 7.33 -0.34
N TYR A 66 -11.15 8.45 -0.03
CA TYR A 66 -11.44 8.86 1.34
C TYR A 66 -12.75 9.64 1.41
N ASP A 67 -13.85 8.90 1.55
CA ASP A 67 -15.20 9.46 1.60
C ASP A 67 -15.84 9.23 2.97
N LYS A 68 -15.88 10.30 3.77
CA LYS A 68 -16.51 10.28 5.10
C LYS A 68 -18.03 10.13 5.04
N LYS A 69 -18.68 10.46 3.93
CA LYS A 69 -20.15 10.40 3.81
C LYS A 69 -20.64 8.97 3.61
N SER A 70 -19.95 8.23 2.75
CA SER A 70 -20.22 6.80 2.50
C SER A 70 -19.44 5.89 3.44
N ASN A 71 -18.52 6.44 4.25
CA ASN A 71 -17.60 5.72 5.12
C ASN A 71 -16.71 4.73 4.33
N GLU A 72 -16.33 5.15 3.12
CA GLU A 72 -15.51 4.37 2.20
C GLU A 72 -14.09 4.92 2.19
N TYR A 73 -13.13 4.09 2.63
CA TYR A 73 -11.73 4.46 2.71
C TYR A 73 -10.89 3.37 2.04
N VAL A 74 -9.99 3.77 1.15
CA VAL A 74 -9.11 2.85 0.43
C VAL A 74 -7.70 3.41 0.44
N PHE A 75 -6.76 2.62 0.94
CA PHE A 75 -5.34 2.94 1.05
C PHE A 75 -4.51 1.87 0.36
N PHE A 76 -3.49 2.29 -0.39
CA PHE A 76 -2.46 1.40 -0.90
C PHE A 76 -1.20 1.57 -0.07
N VAL A 77 -0.58 0.47 0.34
CA VAL A 77 0.66 0.45 1.10
C VAL A 77 1.73 -0.25 0.26
N LEU A 78 2.78 0.48 -0.11
CA LEU A 78 3.94 -0.09 -0.80
C LEU A 78 4.92 -0.65 0.24
N TRP A 79 5.25 -1.93 0.12
CA TRP A 79 6.22 -2.60 0.99
C TRP A 79 6.98 -3.68 0.23
N VAL A 80 8.01 -4.23 0.86
CA VAL A 80 8.89 -5.26 0.26
C VAL A 80 9.03 -6.40 1.25
N GLY A 81 9.13 -7.64 0.77
CA GLY A 81 9.41 -8.79 1.61
C GLY A 81 9.65 -10.06 0.81
N ASP A 82 10.08 -11.11 1.51
CA ASP A 82 10.19 -12.48 1.02
C ASP A 82 8.92 -13.24 1.39
N MET A 83 7.91 -13.15 0.52
CA MET A 83 6.61 -13.80 0.73
C MET A 83 6.77 -15.32 0.77
N GLY A 84 6.24 -15.95 1.81
CA GLY A 84 6.41 -17.40 2.04
C GLY A 84 7.79 -17.80 2.56
N CYS A 85 8.67 -16.85 2.86
CA CYS A 85 9.99 -17.09 3.48
C CYS A 85 10.85 -18.11 2.72
N SER A 86 10.91 -17.98 1.40
CA SER A 86 11.66 -18.93 0.55
C SER A 86 13.18 -18.78 0.71
N GLY A 87 13.65 -17.61 1.12
CA GLY A 87 15.04 -17.29 1.38
C GLY A 87 15.86 -16.99 0.11
N GLY A 88 16.81 -16.07 0.24
CA GLY A 88 17.73 -15.69 -0.82
C GLY A 88 17.34 -14.38 -1.52
N SER A 89 18.31 -13.73 -2.15
CA SER A 89 18.12 -12.37 -2.68
C SER A 89 17.15 -12.27 -3.86
N GLY A 90 16.77 -13.40 -4.49
CA GLY A 90 15.82 -13.44 -5.60
C GLY A 90 14.38 -13.77 -5.22
N THR A 91 14.09 -13.96 -3.94
CA THR A 91 12.73 -14.23 -3.46
C THR A 91 12.06 -12.97 -2.90
N MET A 92 12.84 -11.90 -2.71
CA MET A 92 12.35 -10.58 -2.33
C MET A 92 11.51 -9.99 -3.46
N SER A 93 10.38 -9.40 -3.11
CA SER A 93 9.50 -8.71 -4.06
C SER A 93 8.84 -7.51 -3.41
N SER A 94 8.42 -6.55 -4.23
CA SER A 94 7.61 -5.43 -3.78
C SER A 94 6.12 -5.77 -3.92
N PHE A 95 5.30 -5.22 -3.04
CA PHE A 95 3.87 -5.44 -2.96
C PHE A 95 3.15 -4.11 -2.81
N VAL A 96 1.98 -4.00 -3.43
CA VAL A 96 1.09 -2.84 -3.24
C VAL A 96 -0.19 -3.38 -2.63
N THR A 97 -0.19 -3.45 -1.30
CA THR A 97 -1.31 -4.03 -0.55
C THR A 97 -2.43 -3.02 -0.39
N GLU A 98 -3.64 -3.41 -0.78
CA GLU A 98 -4.85 -2.63 -0.59
C GLU A 98 -5.46 -2.91 0.79
N VAL A 99 -5.59 -1.85 1.58
CA VAL A 99 -6.40 -1.83 2.81
C VAL A 99 -7.62 -0.99 2.55
N ALA A 100 -8.79 -1.59 2.70
CA ALA A 100 -10.05 -0.91 2.45
C ALA A 100 -11.05 -1.10 3.58
N LYS A 101 -11.89 -0.10 3.76
CA LYS A 101 -13.14 -0.16 4.50
C LYS A 101 -14.25 0.17 3.50
N HIS A 102 -15.02 -0.85 3.13
CA HIS A 102 -16.18 -0.70 2.27
C HIS A 102 -17.45 -0.94 3.10
N GLY A 103 -18.26 0.10 3.30
CA GLY A 103 -19.56 -0.01 3.96
C GLY A 103 -19.73 0.86 5.21
N GLY A 104 -20.88 0.71 5.87
CA GLY A 104 -21.25 1.49 7.05
C GLY A 104 -20.35 1.23 8.27
N ASP A 105 -20.63 1.92 9.37
CA ASP A 105 -19.75 2.02 10.54
C ASP A 105 -19.32 0.70 11.20
N TRP A 106 -20.05 -0.39 10.94
CA TRP A 106 -19.77 -1.72 11.47
C TRP A 106 -18.67 -2.49 10.72
N MET A 107 -18.32 -2.08 9.50
CA MET A 107 -17.31 -2.79 8.69
C MET A 107 -15.90 -2.42 9.16
N PRO A 108 -15.03 -3.38 9.52
CA PRO A 108 -13.65 -3.08 9.84
C PRO A 108 -12.85 -2.76 8.57
N TYR A 109 -11.68 -2.14 8.76
CA TYR A 109 -10.65 -2.16 7.73
C TYR A 109 -10.23 -3.61 7.47
N THR A 110 -10.03 -3.95 6.20
CA THR A 110 -9.63 -5.29 5.76
C THR A 110 -8.59 -5.19 4.63
N ILE A 111 -7.66 -6.14 4.62
CA ILE A 111 -6.71 -6.32 3.51
C ILE A 111 -7.46 -7.01 2.37
N GLN A 112 -7.43 -6.41 1.18
CA GLN A 112 -8.14 -6.92 0.01
C GLN A 112 -7.24 -7.77 -0.89
N THR A 113 -6.02 -7.30 -1.14
CA THR A 113 -5.08 -7.91 -2.10
C THR A 113 -3.68 -7.32 -1.91
N ASP A 114 -2.64 -8.06 -2.31
CA ASP A 114 -1.25 -7.57 -2.40
C ASP A 114 -0.90 -6.96 -3.77
N PHE A 115 -1.84 -7.06 -4.72
CA PHE A 115 -1.70 -6.57 -6.09
C PHE A 115 -2.80 -5.56 -6.39
N ALA A 116 -2.76 -4.40 -5.74
CA ALA A 116 -3.81 -3.38 -5.86
C ALA A 116 -4.03 -2.84 -7.27
N PHE A 117 -3.01 -2.90 -8.15
CA PHE A 117 -3.18 -2.57 -9.58
C PHE A 117 -3.57 -3.78 -10.45
N GLY A 118 -3.77 -4.97 -9.86
CA GLY A 118 -3.91 -6.25 -10.56
C GLY A 118 -2.55 -6.90 -10.84
N GLN A 119 -2.53 -8.24 -10.94
CA GLN A 119 -1.31 -9.04 -11.13
C GLN A 119 -0.69 -8.86 -12.52
N ASP A 120 -1.51 -8.77 -13.57
CA ASP A 120 -1.07 -8.76 -14.97
C ASP A 120 -1.13 -7.36 -15.62
N VAL A 121 -0.90 -6.31 -14.83
CA VAL A 121 -1.03 -4.92 -15.32
C VAL A 121 0.13 -4.46 -16.21
N GLY A 122 1.12 -5.32 -16.44
CA GLY A 122 2.30 -5.01 -17.27
C GLY A 122 3.35 -4.17 -16.55
N ILE A 123 3.40 -4.25 -15.21
CA ILE A 123 4.49 -3.75 -14.39
C ILE A 123 5.13 -4.92 -13.66
N ASN A 124 6.45 -4.90 -13.52
CA ASN A 124 7.15 -5.86 -12.70
C ASN A 124 6.98 -5.47 -11.22
N TYR A 125 6.12 -6.20 -10.49
CA TYR A 125 5.88 -5.95 -9.07
C TYR A 125 7.11 -6.21 -8.21
N GLY A 126 7.99 -7.12 -8.62
CA GLY A 126 9.21 -7.46 -7.86
C GLY A 126 10.06 -6.24 -7.53
N TYR A 127 10.07 -5.23 -8.42
CA TYR A 127 11.00 -4.10 -8.37
C TYR A 127 10.33 -2.72 -8.36
N ILE A 128 9.11 -2.61 -7.81
CA ILE A 128 8.46 -1.30 -7.63
C ILE A 128 9.23 -0.49 -6.59
N GLU A 129 9.78 0.65 -7.03
CA GLU A 129 10.47 1.58 -6.12
C GLU A 129 9.50 2.57 -5.47
N SER A 130 8.51 3.05 -6.22
CA SER A 130 7.58 4.06 -5.71
C SER A 130 6.25 4.07 -6.46
N ILE A 131 5.21 4.50 -5.74
CA ILE A 131 3.89 4.77 -6.27
C ILE A 131 3.51 6.21 -5.91
N LYS A 132 2.85 6.90 -6.83
CA LYS A 132 2.37 8.26 -6.61
C LYS A 132 0.99 8.43 -7.23
N LYS A 133 0.03 8.81 -6.40
CA LYS A 133 -1.30 9.19 -6.87
C LYS A 133 -1.24 10.51 -7.64
N ILE A 134 -1.79 10.52 -8.85
CA ILE A 134 -2.07 11.75 -9.61
C ILE A 134 -3.54 12.11 -9.42
N THR A 135 -4.45 11.15 -9.60
CA THR A 135 -5.89 11.28 -9.30
C THR A 135 -6.42 9.97 -8.72
N ALA A 136 -7.70 9.91 -8.32
CA ALA A 136 -8.33 8.65 -7.87
C ALA A 136 -8.23 7.50 -8.90
N ASN A 137 -8.10 7.83 -10.18
CA ASN A 137 -8.08 6.87 -11.29
C ASN A 137 -6.78 6.96 -12.10
N LYS A 138 -5.73 7.58 -11.54
CA LYS A 138 -4.45 7.76 -12.24
C LYS A 138 -3.27 7.74 -11.28
N PHE A 139 -2.32 6.85 -11.54
CA PHE A 139 -1.11 6.68 -10.76
C PHE A 139 0.14 6.76 -11.64
N GLU A 140 1.21 7.28 -11.04
CA GLU A 140 2.57 7.12 -11.54
C GLU A 140 3.24 6.02 -10.71
N VAL A 141 3.87 5.07 -11.38
CA VAL A 141 4.62 3.98 -10.74
C VAL A 141 6.02 3.92 -11.34
N ILE A 142 7.03 3.90 -10.47
CA ILE A 142 8.41 3.68 -10.86
C ILE A 142 8.77 2.25 -10.51
N SER A 143 9.16 1.47 -11.51
CA SER A 143 9.59 0.08 -11.32
C SER A 143 10.72 -0.25 -12.29
N TRP A 144 11.55 -1.22 -11.91
CA TRP A 144 12.52 -1.82 -12.81
C TRP A 144 11.97 -3.05 -13.50
N ASP A 145 12.46 -3.31 -14.71
CA ASP A 145 12.20 -4.52 -15.45
C ASP A 145 13.47 -5.05 -16.12
N HIS A 146 13.44 -6.33 -16.46
CA HIS A 146 14.57 -7.00 -17.09
C HIS A 146 14.85 -6.47 -18.50
N ALA A 147 16.01 -6.84 -19.04
CA ALA A 147 16.33 -6.52 -20.42
C ALA A 147 15.30 -7.17 -21.36
N ASP A 148 14.85 -6.41 -22.36
CA ASP A 148 13.92 -6.89 -23.37
C ASP A 148 14.41 -6.57 -24.78
N SER A 149 13.72 -7.09 -25.79
CA SER A 149 14.07 -6.86 -27.19
C SER A 149 13.83 -5.43 -27.68
N LYS A 150 13.00 -4.65 -26.98
CA LYS A 150 12.57 -3.31 -27.38
C LYS A 150 13.54 -2.24 -26.90
N TYR A 151 13.98 -2.33 -25.65
CA TYR A 151 14.86 -1.36 -25.01
C TYR A 151 16.29 -1.90 -24.91
N GLY A 152 16.50 -3.21 -24.82
CA GLY A 152 17.81 -3.84 -24.59
C GLY A 152 18.25 -3.73 -23.12
N GLY A 153 19.57 -3.66 -22.91
CA GLY A 153 20.20 -3.61 -21.59
C GLY A 153 20.89 -4.91 -21.19
N VAL A 154 21.60 -4.89 -20.05
CA VAL A 154 22.28 -6.06 -19.48
C VAL A 154 21.80 -6.27 -18.05
N ASP A 155 21.11 -7.40 -17.82
CA ASP A 155 20.72 -7.81 -16.47
C ASP A 155 21.95 -8.29 -15.69
N GLY A 156 22.04 -7.92 -14.42
CA GLY A 156 23.06 -8.44 -13.50
C GLY A 156 22.70 -9.81 -12.91
N GLY A 157 21.84 -10.58 -13.59
CA GLY A 157 21.15 -11.75 -13.07
C GLY A 157 19.71 -11.44 -12.62
N SER A 158 19.03 -12.44 -12.05
CA SER A 158 17.59 -12.36 -11.75
C SER A 158 17.22 -11.22 -10.79
N ASN A 159 18.16 -10.73 -9.97
CA ASN A 159 17.91 -9.75 -8.90
C ASN A 159 18.26 -8.32 -9.32
N PHE A 160 18.82 -8.15 -10.52
CA PHE A 160 19.37 -6.88 -10.97
C PHE A 160 18.82 -6.54 -12.36
N PRO A 161 17.54 -6.14 -12.44
CA PRO A 161 16.91 -5.75 -13.68
C PRO A 161 17.66 -4.60 -14.38
N ALA A 162 17.59 -4.60 -15.71
CA ALA A 162 18.36 -3.67 -16.55
C ALA A 162 17.70 -2.31 -16.75
N ASN A 163 16.37 -2.21 -16.78
CA ASN A 163 15.67 -1.03 -17.24
C ASN A 163 14.75 -0.45 -16.17
N LYS A 164 14.94 0.82 -15.83
CA LYS A 164 14.03 1.57 -14.94
C LYS A 164 13.00 2.30 -15.77
N PHE A 165 11.73 2.10 -15.44
CA PHE A 165 10.63 2.72 -16.15
C PHE A 165 9.76 3.58 -15.23
N LYS A 166 9.14 4.57 -15.86
CA LYS A 166 8.00 5.29 -15.33
C LYS A 166 6.74 4.85 -16.06
N TYR A 167 5.81 4.28 -15.31
CA TYR A 167 4.51 3.86 -15.80
C TYR A 167 3.43 4.87 -15.37
N THR A 168 2.51 5.16 -16.28
CA THR A 168 1.24 5.80 -15.95
C THR A 168 0.16 4.72 -15.98
N LEU A 169 -0.46 4.46 -14.83
CA LEU A 169 -1.59 3.57 -14.71
C LEU A 169 -2.87 4.37 -14.63
N GLU A 170 -3.85 3.99 -15.44
CA GLU A 170 -5.18 4.59 -15.43
C GLU A 170 -6.25 3.52 -15.41
N ARG A 171 -7.42 3.87 -14.88
CA ARG A 171 -8.62 3.05 -14.98
C ARG A 171 -9.84 3.92 -15.23
N GLU A 172 -10.86 3.33 -15.84
CA GLU A 172 -12.17 3.97 -15.95
C GLU A 172 -13.10 3.35 -14.91
N ARG A 173 -13.42 4.12 -13.85
CA ARG A 173 -14.31 3.67 -12.76
C ARG A 173 -13.83 2.36 -12.11
N PHE A 174 -14.58 1.28 -12.31
CA PHE A 174 -14.36 -0.05 -11.72
C PHE A 174 -13.62 -1.00 -12.66
N GLU A 175 -13.19 -0.52 -13.83
CA GLU A 175 -12.35 -1.32 -14.72
C GLU A 175 -10.99 -1.62 -14.09
N PRO A 176 -10.36 -2.74 -14.47
CA PRO A 176 -8.99 -3.04 -14.09
C PRO A 176 -8.04 -1.89 -14.46
N TRP A 177 -7.02 -1.67 -13.64
CA TRP A 177 -5.94 -0.75 -13.96
C TRP A 177 -5.22 -1.20 -15.23
N LYS A 178 -4.77 -0.23 -16.03
CA LYS A 178 -4.01 -0.46 -17.26
C LYS A 178 -2.86 0.51 -17.32
N VAL A 179 -1.71 0.05 -17.78
CA VAL A 179 -0.61 0.94 -18.18
C VAL A 179 -1.03 1.64 -19.47
N THR A 180 -1.17 2.96 -19.43
CA THR A 180 -1.47 3.79 -20.62
C THR A 180 -0.23 4.44 -21.20
N HIS A 181 0.79 4.67 -20.37
CA HIS A 181 2.07 5.22 -20.81
C HIS A 181 3.23 4.56 -20.08
N GLN A 182 4.32 4.34 -20.79
CA GLN A 182 5.59 3.84 -20.27
C GLN A 182 6.72 4.69 -20.83
N ALA A 183 7.64 5.13 -19.98
CA ALA A 183 8.83 5.85 -20.38
C ALA A 183 10.07 5.25 -19.71
N LEU A 184 11.10 4.95 -20.49
CA LEU A 184 12.41 4.54 -19.98
C LEU A 184 13.06 5.72 -19.26
N LEU A 185 13.47 5.52 -18.01
CA LEU A 185 14.17 6.51 -17.21
C LEU A 185 15.67 6.23 -17.16
N GLU A 186 16.03 4.97 -17.00
CA GLU A 186 17.42 4.52 -16.84
C GLU A 186 17.59 3.14 -17.48
N GLN A 187 18.75 2.89 -18.05
CA GLN A 187 19.13 1.59 -18.60
C GLN A 187 20.56 1.25 -18.20
N ARG A 188 20.75 0.04 -17.68
CA ARG A 188 22.05 -0.57 -17.43
C ARG A 188 22.54 -1.25 -18.70
N LYS A 189 23.78 -0.95 -19.08
CA LYS A 189 24.44 -1.44 -20.31
C LYS A 189 25.73 -2.14 -19.95
#